data_AF-A0A920LRY0-F1
#
_entry.id   AF-A0A920LRY0-F1
#
_cell.length_a   1.000
_cell.length_b   1.000
_cell.length_c   1.000
_cell.angle_alpha   90.00
_cell.angle_beta   90.00
_cell.angle_gamma   90.00
#
_symmetry.space_group_name_H-M   'P 1'
#
loop_
_entity.id
_entity.type
_entity.pdbx_description
1 polymer ?
#
loop_
_entity_poly.entity_id
_entity_poly.type
_entity_poly.pdbx_seq_one_letter_code
_entity_poly.pdbx_strand_id
1 'polypeptide(L)' 'MPHHTFFKFIWPSALAMLIFIALPIVSISIQSFFIEHEKVLVVVENCTPFGCKKETRVES' A
#
# COMPACT_ATOMS: atom_id res chain seq x y z
N MET A 1 -20.17 20.78 32.67
CA MET A 1 -21.08 19.78 32.09
C MET A 1 -20.48 18.40 32.33
N PRO A 2 -21.25 17.40 32.80
CA PRO A 2 -20.69 16.07 33.06
C PRO A 2 -20.13 15.49 31.74
N HIS A 3 -18.80 15.30 31.70
CA HIS A 3 -18.04 14.80 30.55
C HIS A 3 -18.59 13.48 29.97
N HIS A 4 -19.28 12.71 30.80
CA HIS A 4 -19.95 11.46 30.44
C HIS A 4 -21.07 11.65 29.40
N THR A 5 -21.83 12.75 29.46
CA THR A 5 -22.90 13.03 28.50
C THR A 5 -22.35 13.42 27.13
N PHE A 6 -21.24 14.17 27.12
CA PHE A 6 -20.52 14.52 25.90
C PHE A 6 -19.95 13.29 25.19
N PHE A 7 -19.34 12.37 25.94
CA PHE A 7 -18.79 11.14 25.37
C PHE A 7 -19.86 10.26 24.73
N LYS A 8 -21.01 10.08 25.40
CA LYS A 8 -22.14 9.33 24.84
C LYS A 8 -22.68 9.93 23.56
N PHE A 9 -22.61 11.26 23.42
CA PHE A 9 -23.05 11.96 22.22
C PHE A 9 -22.09 11.76 21.03
N ILE A 10 -20.77 11.80 21.25
CA ILE A 10 -19.79 11.68 20.16
C ILE A 10 -19.45 10.23 19.77
N TRP A 11 -19.60 9.30 20.72
CA TRP A 11 -19.33 7.88 20.55
C TRP A 11 -19.91 7.24 19.27
N PRO A 12 -21.19 7.42 18.91
CA PRO A 12 -21.74 6.83 17.69
C PRO A 12 -21.04 7.30 16.41
N SER A 13 -20.69 8.59 16.33
CA SER A 13 -20.00 9.14 15.15
C SER A 13 -18.54 8.66 15.05
N ALA A 14 -17.83 8.61 16.18
CA ALA A 14 -16.46 8.13 16.24
C ALA A 14 -16.37 6.63 15.88
N LEU A 15 -17.33 5.83 16.36
CA LEU A 15 -17.43 4.42 16.01
C LEU A 15 -17.65 4.24 14.51
N ALA A 16 -18.56 5.02 13.91
CA ALA A 16 -18.81 4.98 12.47
C ALA A 16 -17.54 5.34 11.67
N MET A 17 -16.80 6.39 12.07
CA MET A 17 -15.53 6.74 11.41
C MET A 17 -14.50 5.61 11.51
N LEU A 18 -14.38 4.95 12.67
CA LEU A 18 -13.45 3.83 12.82
C LEU A 18 -13.80 2.65 11.92
N ILE A 19 -15.08 2.28 11.87
CA ILE A 19 -15.55 1.11 11.09
C ILE A 19 -15.50 1.39 9.59
N PHE A 20 -15.97 2.54 9.14
CA PHE A 20 -16.15 2.83 7.71
C PHE A 20 -14.97 3.53 7.05
N ILE A 21 -14.07 4.16 7.82
CA ILE A 21 -12.91 4.88 7.28
C ILE A 21 -11.61 4.24 7.73
N ALA A 22 -11.39 4.08 9.04
CA ALA A 22 -10.10 3.59 9.53
C ALA A 22 -9.86 2.12 9.16
N LEU A 23 -10.86 1.25 9.31
CA LEU A 23 -10.76 -0.17 8.97
C LEU A 23 -10.39 -0.42 7.49
N PRO A 24 -11.07 0.17 6.48
CA PRO A 24 -10.68 -0.04 5.08
C PRO A 24 -9.30 0.54 4.75
N ILE A 25 -8.90 1.68 5.35
CA ILE A 25 -7.55 2.24 5.15
C ILE A 25 -6.48 1.27 5.65
N VAL A 26 -6.65 0.73 6.85
CA VAL A 26 -5.70 -0.26 7.40
C VAL A 26 -5.67 -1.51 6.52
N SER A 27 -6.83 -1.99 6.07
CA SER A 27 -6.94 -3.15 5.17
C SER A 27 -6.14 -2.97 3.89
N ILE A 28 -6.30 -1.84 3.18
CA ILE A 28 -5.53 -1.59 1.94
C ILE A 28 -4.04 -1.35 2.23
N SER A 29 -3.71 -0.78 3.39
CA SER A 29 -2.31 -0.52 3.76
C SER A 29 -1.55 -1.83 3.92
N ILE A 30 -2.13 -2.77 4.66
CA ILE A 30 -1.59 -4.13 4.84
C ILE A 30 -1.45 -4.79 3.47
N GLN A 31 -2.51 -4.78 2.65
CA GLN A 31 -2.44 -5.34 1.30
C GLN A 31 -1.35 -4.69 0.44
N SER A 32 -1.14 -3.37 0.55
CA SER A 32 -0.06 -2.67 -0.15
C SER A 32 1.34 -3.12 0.27
N PHE A 33 1.54 -3.57 1.51
CA PHE A 33 2.82 -4.09 1.97
C PHE A 33 3.09 -5.53 1.51
N PHE A 34 2.04 -6.32 1.29
CA PHE A 34 2.15 -7.73 0.85
C PHE A 34 2.00 -7.92 -0.65
N ILE A 35 1.72 -6.86 -1.40
CA ILE A 35 1.79 -6.89 -2.85
C ILE A 35 3.27 -7.03 -3.23
N GLU A 36 3.65 -8.26 -3.60
CA GLU A 36 4.88 -8.48 -4.34
C GLU A 36 4.73 -7.76 -5.68
N HIS A 37 5.39 -6.62 -5.80
CA HIS A 37 5.70 -6.10 -7.12
C HIS A 37 6.57 -7.16 -7.79
N GLU A 38 5.98 -7.97 -8.67
CA GLU A 38 6.69 -8.83 -9.60
C GLU A 38 7.66 -7.91 -10.32
N LYS A 39 8.91 -7.85 -9.83
CA LYS A 39 10.02 -7.23 -10.53
C LYS A 39 10.24 -8.13 -11.72
N VAL A 40 9.49 -7.89 -12.78
CA VAL A 40 9.63 -8.62 -14.04
C VAL A 40 11.09 -8.47 -14.41
N LEU A 41 11.86 -9.54 -14.22
CA LEU A 41 13.26 -9.60 -14.59
C LEU A 41 13.30 -9.64 -16.12
N VAL A 42 13.12 -8.48 -16.75
CA VAL A 42 13.23 -8.37 -18.19
C VAL A 42 14.72 -8.54 -18.51
N VAL A 43 15.06 -9.66 -19.14
CA VAL A 43 16.39 -9.89 -19.71
C VAL A 43 16.49 -9.00 -20.94
N VAL A 44 16.99 -7.78 -20.76
CA VAL A 44 17.20 -6.84 -21.85
C VAL A 44 18.55 -7.16 -22.49
N GLU A 45 18.56 -7.45 -23.78
CA GLU A 45 19.78 -7.68 -24.54
C GLU A 45 20.37 -6.33 -24.93
N ASN A 46 21.48 -5.96 -24.28
CA ASN A 46 22.14 -4.68 -24.52
C ASN A 46 23.25 -4.88 -25.55
N CYS A 47 22.97 -4.47 -26.79
CA CYS A 47 23.89 -4.61 -27.91
C CYS A 47 24.81 -3.39 -28.00
N THR A 48 26.09 -3.60 -27.75
CA THR A 48 27.16 -2.61 -28.00
C THR A 48 27.86 -2.94 -29.32
N PRO A 49 28.58 -1.99 -29.96
CA PRO A 49 29.29 -2.23 -31.23
C PRO A 49 30.35 -3.36 -31.18
N PHE A 50 30.63 -3.92 -30.00
CA PHE A 50 31.54 -5.05 -29.78
C PHE A 50 30.83 -6.36 -29.37
N GLY A 51 29.48 -6.40 -29.41
CA GLY A 51 28.68 -7.59 -29.13
C GLY A 51 27.49 -7.33 -28.20
N CYS A 52 26.54 -8.25 -28.22
CA CYS A 52 25.35 -8.21 -27.36
C CYS A 52 25.59 -8.93 -26.03
N LYS A 53 25.28 -8.26 -24.92
CA LYS A 53 25.37 -8.82 -23.57
C LYS A 53 23.97 -8.86 -22.96
N LYS A 54 23.61 -9.98 -22.35
CA LYS A 54 22.35 -10.13 -21.60
C LYS A 54 22.57 -9.48 -20.23
N GLU A 55 21.88 -8.37 -19.97
CA GLU A 55 21.92 -7.70 -18.68
C GLU A 55 20.53 -7.79 -18.05
N THR A 56 20.46 -8.38 -16.86
CA THR A 56 19.25 -8.38 -16.05
C THR A 56 19.07 -6.97 -15.47
N ARG A 57 18.13 -6.21 -16.02
CA ARG A 57 17.76 -4.89 -15.49
C ARG A 57 16.56 -5.09 -14.57
N VAL A 58 16.68 -4.58 -13.33
CA VAL A 58 15.56 -4.46 -12.42
C VAL A 58 14.79 -3.22 -12.87
N GLU A 59 13.64 -3.41 -13.52
CA GLU A 59 12.70 -2.31 -13.71
C GLU A 59 11.95 -2.12 -12.39
N SER A 60 12.15 -0.96 -11.78
CA SER A 60 11.45 -0.50 -10.57
C SER A 60 10.32 0.42 -10.94
#